data_AF-A0A2E7PTJ8-F1
#
_entry.id   AF-A0A2E7PTJ8-F1
#
_cell.length_a   1.000
_cell.length_b   1.000
_cell.length_c   1.000
_cell.angle_alpha   90.00
_cell.angle_beta   90.00
_cell.angle_gamma   90.00
#
_symmetry.space_group_name_H-M   'P 1'
#
loop_
_entity.id
_entity.type
_entity.pdbx_description
1 polymer ?
#
loop_
_entity_poly.entity_id
_entity_poly.type
_entity_poly.pdbx_seq_one_letter_code
_entity_poly.pdbx_strand_id
1 'polypeptide(L)'
;MNPLSLYQNFVKTITHWVFCLLVHWSLCLSLWSEEVARTEAKLVEQGPVLDGKLDDPCWKGLSVIEDFRQRRPNEGFAETEKTEVRLCRDADFLFVGVRCFDSQP
;
A
#
# COMPACT_ATOMS: atom_id res chain seq x y z
N MET A 1 13.88 -46.90 -34.01
CA MET A 1 13.41 -45.98 -32.95
C MET A 1 12.09 -46.53 -32.43
N ASN A 2 11.93 -46.79 -31.13
CA ASN A 2 10.75 -47.48 -30.59
C ASN A 2 9.58 -46.48 -30.43
N PRO A 3 8.40 -46.72 -31.04
CA PRO A 3 7.24 -45.82 -30.93
C PRO A 3 6.79 -45.60 -29.47
N LEU A 4 6.98 -46.58 -28.59
CA LEU A 4 6.67 -46.45 -27.17
C LEU A 4 7.58 -45.44 -26.45
N SER A 5 8.87 -45.39 -26.81
CA SER A 5 9.81 -44.42 -26.24
C SER A 5 9.53 -42.98 -26.69
N LEU A 6 9.05 -42.78 -27.92
CA LEU A 6 8.67 -41.46 -28.43
C LEU A 6 7.43 -40.93 -27.68
N TYR A 7 6.43 -41.79 -27.47
CA TYR A 7 5.24 -41.44 -26.69
C TYR A 7 5.58 -41.10 -25.23
N GLN A 8 6.43 -41.89 -24.57
CA GLN A 8 6.84 -41.62 -23.20
C GLN A 8 7.64 -40.32 -23.06
N ASN A 9 8.51 -40.01 -24.04
CA ASN A 9 9.25 -38.75 -24.07
C ASN A 9 8.30 -37.57 -24.28
N PHE A 10 7.34 -37.69 -25.21
CA PHE A 10 6.33 -36.66 -25.46
C PHE A 10 5.50 -36.33 -24.22
N VAL A 11 5.00 -37.35 -23.52
CA VAL A 11 4.24 -37.17 -22.27
C VAL A 11 5.10 -36.54 -21.17
N LYS A 12 6.35 -37.00 -20.98
CA LYS A 12 7.27 -36.41 -19.99
C LYS A 12 7.59 -34.95 -20.27
N THR A 13 7.77 -34.59 -21.54
CA THR A 13 8.01 -33.21 -21.96
C THR A 13 6.80 -32.34 -21.64
N ILE A 14 5.58 -32.77 -22.01
CA ILE A 14 4.35 -32.02 -21.70
C ILE A 14 4.17 -31.83 -20.19
N THR A 15 4.32 -32.90 -19.40
CA THR A 15 4.15 -32.81 -17.94
C THR A 15 5.18 -31.86 -17.30
N HIS A 16 6.43 -31.86 -17.77
CA HIS A 16 7.45 -30.89 -17.33
C HIS A 16 7.07 -29.45 -17.66
N TRP A 17 6.63 -29.17 -18.88
CA TRP A 17 6.24 -27.82 -19.28
C TRP A 17 5.00 -27.32 -18.51
N VAL A 18 4.00 -28.19 -18.31
CA VAL A 18 2.83 -27.86 -17.49
C VAL A 18 3.23 -27.55 -16.05
N PHE A 19 4.13 -28.35 -15.46
CA PHE A 19 4.65 -28.09 -14.13
C PHE A 19 5.41 -26.76 -14.05
N CYS A 20 6.30 -26.48 -15.01
CA CYS A 20 7.03 -25.21 -15.09
C CYS A 20 6.07 -24.02 -15.21
N LEU A 21 5.03 -24.11 -16.04
CA LEU A 21 4.02 -23.05 -16.21
C LEU A 21 3.20 -22.83 -14.94
N LEU A 22 2.81 -23.89 -14.23
CA LEU A 22 2.08 -23.79 -12.96
C LEU A 22 2.93 -23.15 -11.85
N VAL A 23 4.21 -23.52 -11.76
CA VAL A 23 5.16 -22.90 -10.84
C VAL A 23 5.34 -21.42 -11.18
N HIS A 24 5.54 -21.09 -12.46
CA HIS A 24 5.71 -19.71 -12.90
C HIS A 24 4.46 -18.85 -12.68
N TRP A 25 3.27 -19.42 -12.90
CA TRP A 25 2.00 -18.76 -12.62
C TRP A 25 1.89 -18.41 -11.14
N SER A 26 2.16 -19.38 -10.26
CA SER A 26 2.11 -19.19 -8.81
C SER A 26 3.06 -18.09 -8.32
N LEU A 27 4.28 -18.05 -8.86
CA LEU A 27 5.27 -17.01 -8.55
C LEU A 27 4.85 -15.63 -9.06
N CYS A 28 4.17 -15.54 -10.19
CA CYS A 28 3.70 -14.28 -10.75
C CYS A 28 2.57 -13.65 -9.92
N LEU A 29 1.69 -14.47 -9.32
CA LEU A 29 0.61 -14.00 -8.44
C LEU A 29 1.14 -13.33 -7.16
N SER A 30 2.23 -13.84 -6.59
CA SER A 30 2.81 -13.32 -5.35
C SER A 30 3.50 -11.96 -5.54
N LEU A 31 4.01 -11.68 -6.74
CA LEU A 31 4.67 -10.41 -7.08
C LEU A 31 3.69 -9.24 -7.27
N TRP A 32 2.39 -9.50 -7.30
CA TRP A 32 1.33 -8.50 -7.51
C TRP A 32 0.52 -8.18 -6.25
N SER A 33 0.88 -8.74 -5.10
CA SER A 33 0.25 -8.41 -3.82
C SER A 33 0.93 -7.18 -3.20
N GLU A 34 0.67 -6.00 -3.76
CA GLU A 34 1.00 -4.75 -3.07
C GLU A 34 -0.13 -4.43 -2.08
N GLU A 35 0.17 -4.46 -0.79
CA GLU A 35 -0.80 -4.16 0.26
C GLU A 35 -1.07 -2.66 0.27
N VAL A 36 -2.20 -2.25 -0.33
CA VAL A 36 -2.62 -0.85 -0.31
C VAL A 36 -3.07 -0.49 1.10
N ALA A 37 -2.31 0.37 1.78
CA ALA A 37 -2.71 0.92 3.06
C ALA A 37 -4.08 1.60 2.94
N ARG A 38 -5.06 1.12 3.72
CA ARG A 38 -6.40 1.68 3.78
C ARG A 38 -6.57 2.48 5.06
N THR A 39 -7.21 3.62 4.94
CA THR A 39 -7.55 4.49 6.06
C THR A 39 -8.96 5.03 5.84
N GLU A 40 -9.65 5.35 6.93
CA GLU A 40 -11.01 5.89 6.90
C GLU A 40 -11.02 7.26 7.58
N ALA A 41 -11.74 8.21 6.97
CA ALA A 41 -12.04 9.48 7.61
C ALA A 41 -13.20 9.30 8.60
N LYS A 42 -12.89 9.38 9.91
CA LYS A 42 -13.90 9.24 10.96
C LYS A 42 -14.90 10.39 10.92
N LEU A 43 -16.19 10.08 11.07
CA LEU A 43 -17.24 11.10 11.24
C LEU A 43 -17.06 11.80 12.60
N VAL A 44 -17.09 13.13 12.60
CA VAL A 44 -17.05 13.99 13.80
C VAL A 44 -18.26 14.90 13.86
N GLU A 45 -18.67 15.30 15.06
CA GLU A 45 -19.82 16.19 15.25
C GLU A 45 -19.52 17.64 14.81
N GLN A 46 -18.29 18.09 15.05
CA GLN A 46 -17.84 19.44 14.72
C GLN A 46 -16.45 19.36 14.07
N GLY A 47 -16.32 19.98 12.89
CA GLY A 47 -15.03 20.15 12.22
C GLY A 47 -14.06 21.07 12.98
N PRO A 48 -12.76 21.03 12.64
CA PRO A 48 -11.73 21.88 13.24
C PRO A 48 -11.91 23.35 12.86
N VAL A 49 -11.25 24.23 13.61
CA VAL A 49 -10.99 25.59 13.15
C VAL A 49 -9.86 25.54 12.11
N LEU A 50 -10.04 26.21 10.97
CA LEU A 50 -9.04 26.22 9.89
C LEU A 50 -7.93 27.25 10.17
N ASP A 51 -7.23 27.11 11.31
CA ASP A 51 -6.14 28.01 11.74
C ASP A 51 -4.73 27.37 11.61
N GLY A 52 -4.67 26.12 11.15
CA GLY A 52 -3.42 25.37 10.98
C GLY A 52 -2.93 24.64 12.23
N LYS A 53 -3.68 24.70 13.35
CA LYS A 53 -3.37 23.92 14.55
C LYS A 53 -4.12 22.60 14.57
N LEU A 54 -3.49 21.59 15.17
CA LEU A 54 -4.04 20.24 15.32
C LEU A 54 -4.39 19.91 16.78
N ASP A 55 -4.89 20.90 17.52
CA ASP A 55 -5.25 20.79 18.94
C ASP A 55 -6.77 20.68 19.20
N ASP A 56 -7.60 20.87 18.17
CA ASP A 56 -9.04 20.68 18.23
C ASP A 56 -9.47 19.26 18.64
N PRO A 57 -10.63 19.10 19.31
CA PRO A 57 -11.14 17.80 19.75
C PRO A 57 -11.32 16.78 18.62
N CYS A 58 -11.69 17.22 17.41
CA CYS A 58 -11.94 16.33 16.27
C CYS A 58 -10.72 15.52 15.86
N TRP A 59 -9.50 15.99 16.17
CA TRP A 59 -8.25 15.30 15.86
C TRP A 59 -7.88 14.21 16.87
N LYS A 60 -8.49 14.22 18.06
CA LYS A 60 -8.10 13.33 19.16
C LYS A 60 -8.59 11.90 18.92
N GLY A 61 -7.69 10.93 19.09
CA GLY A 61 -8.01 9.51 18.95
C GLY A 61 -8.29 9.05 17.51
N LEU A 62 -7.96 9.88 16.52
CA LEU A 62 -7.91 9.46 15.12
C LEU A 62 -6.65 8.63 14.87
N SER A 63 -6.78 7.65 13.97
CA SER A 63 -5.61 6.95 13.42
C SER A 63 -4.66 7.94 12.76
N VAL A 64 -3.37 7.79 13.02
CA VAL A 64 -2.33 8.58 12.39
C VAL A 64 -1.82 7.78 11.18
N ILE A 65 -1.85 8.41 10.02
CA ILE A 65 -1.21 7.89 8.81
C ILE A 65 0.24 8.37 8.87
N GLU A 66 1.15 7.41 8.82
CA GLU A 66 2.60 7.58 8.91
C GLU A 66 3.30 6.65 7.90
N ASP A 67 4.62 6.46 8.02
CA ASP A 67 5.44 5.59 7.17
C ASP A 67 5.41 5.95 5.67
N PHE A 68 5.33 7.26 5.38
CA PHE A 68 5.29 7.74 4.00
C PHE A 68 6.54 7.34 3.22
N ARG A 69 6.36 6.98 1.95
CA ARG A 69 7.48 6.72 1.04
C ARG A 69 7.80 7.94 0.21
N GLN A 70 9.08 8.19 0.01
CA GLN A 70 9.56 9.27 -0.82
C GLN A 70 9.14 9.05 -2.28
N ARG A 71 8.63 10.10 -2.91
CA ARG A 71 8.45 10.13 -4.37
C ARG A 71 9.71 10.65 -5.07
N ARG A 72 10.41 11.59 -4.44
CA ARG A 72 11.68 12.19 -4.86
C ARG A 72 12.46 12.58 -3.60
N PRO A 73 13.81 12.65 -3.65
CA PRO A 73 14.67 12.26 -4.77
C PRO A 73 14.81 10.74 -4.92
N ASN A 74 14.67 9.98 -3.83
CA ASN A 74 14.87 8.53 -3.79
C ASN A 74 13.53 7.81 -3.74
N GLU A 75 12.93 7.53 -4.90
CA GLU A 75 11.60 6.93 -4.99
C GLU A 75 11.49 5.59 -4.23
N GLY A 76 10.43 5.44 -3.44
CA GLY A 76 10.13 4.22 -2.68
C GLY A 76 10.89 4.07 -1.35
N PHE A 77 11.89 4.91 -1.06
CA PHE A 77 12.58 4.89 0.23
C PHE A 77 11.68 5.45 1.35
N ALA A 78 11.96 5.06 2.60
CA ALA A 78 11.31 5.66 3.76
C ALA A 78 11.53 7.17 3.82
N GLU A 79 10.63 7.88 4.47
CA GLU A 79 10.73 9.32 4.70
C GLU A 79 12.03 9.69 5.44
N THR A 80 12.65 10.80 5.02
CA THR A 80 13.77 11.41 5.77
C THR A 80 13.30 12.37 6.84
N GLU A 81 12.12 12.96 6.64
CA GLU A 81 11.47 13.90 7.55
C GLU A 81 10.08 13.36 7.89
N LYS A 82 9.79 13.21 9.19
CA LYS A 82 8.56 12.57 9.64
C LYS A 82 7.35 13.38 9.16
N THR A 83 6.34 12.70 8.63
CA THR A 83 5.05 13.32 8.30
C THR A 83 3.93 12.52 8.94
N GLU A 84 3.01 13.22 9.61
CA GLU A 84 1.80 12.63 10.18
C GLU A 84 0.57 13.22 9.49
N VAL A 85 -0.33 12.36 9.04
CA VAL A 85 -1.62 12.79 8.47
C VAL A 85 -2.78 12.21 9.27
N ARG A 86 -3.81 13.01 9.51
CA ARG A 86 -5.06 12.62 10.16
C ARG A 86 -6.23 13.00 9.28
N LEU A 87 -7.24 12.14 9.24
CA LEU A 87 -8.44 12.34 8.43
C LEU A 87 -9.70 12.25 9.30
N CYS A 88 -10.56 13.25 9.20
CA CYS A 88 -11.92 13.19 9.72
C CYS A 88 -12.86 13.93 8.77
N ARG A 89 -14.16 13.76 8.95
CA ARG A 89 -15.17 14.45 8.16
C ARG A 89 -16.39 14.77 9.01
N ASP A 90 -17.15 15.77 8.60
CA ASP A 90 -18.53 15.93 9.07
C ASP A 90 -19.51 15.52 7.95
N ALA A 91 -20.71 16.08 7.96
CA ALA A 91 -21.72 15.84 6.92
C ALA A 91 -21.37 16.49 5.57
N ASP A 92 -20.60 17.57 5.60
CA ASP A 92 -20.40 18.48 4.47
C ASP A 92 -18.96 18.47 3.95
N PHE A 93 -17.97 18.23 4.82
CA PHE A 93 -16.55 18.40 4.53
C PHE A 93 -15.68 17.22 4.98
N LEU A 94 -14.65 16.95 4.18
CA LEU A 94 -13.50 16.13 4.56
C LEU A 94 -12.37 17.05 5.04
N PHE A 95 -11.86 16.80 6.24
CA PHE A 95 -10.74 17.52 6.82
C PHE A 95 -9.47 16.67 6.78
N VAL A 96 -8.38 17.29 6.34
CA VAL A 96 -7.05 16.66 6.24
C VAL A 96 -6.09 17.48 7.11
N GLY A 97 -5.70 16.92 8.24
CA GLY A 97 -4.69 17.51 9.11
C GLY A 97 -3.31 16.92 8.76
N VAL A 98 -2.36 17.77 8.39
CA VAL A 98 -0.99 17.36 8.04
C VAL A 98 0.00 18.02 8.98
N ARG A 99 0.86 17.23 9.62
CA ARG A 99 2.01 17.72 10.39
C ARG A 99 3.29 17.25 9.74
N CYS A 100 4.02 18.19 9.16
CA CYS A 100 5.36 17.98 8.64
C CYS A 100 6.36 18.32 9.75
N PHE A 101 7.15 17.35 10.17
CA PHE A 101 8.32 17.62 11.00
C PHE A 101 9.45 18.04 10.06
N ASP A 102 10.17 19.09 10.43
CA ASP A 102 11.33 19.56 9.69
C ASP A 102 12.46 19.79 10.69
N SER A 103 13.62 19.19 10.43
CA SER A 103 14.81 19.40 11.24
C SER A 103 15.43 20.79 11.06
N GLN A 104 15.08 21.52 10.01
CA GLN A 104 15.53 22.88 9.69
C GLN A 104 14.34 23.81 9.33
N PRO A 105 13.58 24.27 10.35
CA PRO A 105 12.34 25.03 10.16
C PRO A 105 12.53 26.48 9.70
#